data_AF-A0A2V5SBW8-F1
#
_entry.id   AF-A0A2V5SBW8-F1
#
_cell.length_a   1.000
_cell.length_b   1.000
_cell.length_c   1.000
_cell.angle_alpha   90.00
_cell.angle_beta   90.00
_cell.angle_gamma   90.00
#
_symmetry.space_group_name_H-M   'P 1'
#
loop_
_entity.id
_entity.type
_entity.pdbx_description
1 polymer ?
#
loop_
_entity_poly.entity_id
_entity_poly.type
_entity_poly.pdbx_seq_one_letter_code
_entity_poly.pdbx_strand_id
1 'polypeptide(L)'
;AKLSKLEFAMPRYDDFPALNLARRAGEIGGTLPAVLNAANEIAVSAFLEKRMSFPRIWQTVAQVMDRHRSVAQPDLDAILAADQWAREEARRVIAA
;
A
#
# COMPACT_ATOMS: atom_id res chain seq x y z
N ALA A 1 24.05 8.06 28.93
CA ALA A 1 24.27 8.26 27.48
C ALA A 1 23.77 9.65 27.10
N LYS A 2 24.51 10.43 26.29
CA LYS A 2 24.05 11.74 25.78
C LYS A 2 23.33 11.49 24.45
N LEU A 3 22.12 12.02 24.29
CA LEU A 3 21.42 12.01 23.01
C LEU A 3 22.17 12.89 22.00
N SER A 4 22.22 12.45 20.74
CA SER A 4 22.74 13.25 19.63
C SER A 4 21.77 14.39 19.28
N LYS A 5 22.21 15.30 18.41
CA LYS A 5 21.42 16.45 17.93
C LYS A 5 20.16 15.95 17.20
N LEU A 6 19.02 16.59 17.47
CA LEU A 6 17.77 16.34 16.76
C LEU A 6 17.70 17.22 15.50
N GLU A 7 17.38 16.60 14.37
CA GLU A 7 17.22 17.27 13.08
C GLU A 7 15.86 16.90 12.47
N PHE A 8 15.24 17.88 11.81
CA PHE A 8 13.92 17.74 11.20
C PHE A 8 14.00 18.17 9.74
N ALA A 9 13.28 17.46 8.87
CA ALA A 9 13.22 17.75 7.45
C ALA A 9 11.85 17.38 6.88
N MET A 10 11.49 18.00 5.75
CA MET A 10 10.29 17.65 5.01
C MET A 10 10.42 16.24 4.40
N PRO A 11 9.32 15.47 4.31
CA PRO A 11 9.34 14.21 3.60
C PRO A 11 9.70 14.40 2.12
N ARG A 12 10.56 13.52 1.61
CA ARG A 12 10.95 13.50 0.19
C ARG A 12 9.96 12.65 -0.60
N TYR A 13 8.84 13.24 -0.99
CA TYR A 13 7.73 12.51 -1.62
C TYR A 13 8.10 11.85 -2.95
N ASP A 14 9.03 12.44 -3.72
CA ASP A 14 9.48 11.88 -5.00
C ASP A 14 10.33 10.62 -4.81
N ASP A 15 11.10 10.54 -3.72
CA ASP A 15 11.89 9.37 -3.36
C ASP A 15 11.05 8.28 -2.68
N PHE A 16 9.99 8.69 -1.98
CA PHE A 16 9.13 7.79 -1.19
C PHE A 16 7.64 7.93 -1.55
N PRO A 17 7.22 7.53 -2.77
CA PRO A 17 5.84 7.71 -3.24
C PRO A 17 4.77 7.03 -2.38
N ALA A 18 5.16 5.99 -1.62
CA ALA A 18 4.25 5.28 -0.72
C ALA A 18 3.60 6.19 0.33
N LEU A 19 4.24 7.30 0.73
CA LEU A 19 3.65 8.30 1.62
C LEU A 19 2.41 8.95 1.01
N ASN A 20 2.44 9.23 -0.30
CA ASN A 20 1.28 9.77 -1.02
C ASN A 20 0.17 8.73 -1.18
N LEU A 21 0.51 7.45 -1.35
CA LEU A 21 -0.46 6.37 -1.40
C LEU A 21 -1.19 6.22 -0.06
N ALA A 22 -0.46 6.24 1.06
CA ALA A 22 -1.03 6.19 2.40
C ALA A 22 -1.95 7.39 2.67
N ARG A 23 -1.50 8.60 2.30
CA ARG A 23 -2.32 9.81 2.39
C ARG A 23 -3.62 9.69 1.59
N ARG A 24 -3.53 9.27 0.32
CA ARG A 24 -4.70 9.05 -0.56
C ARG A 24 -5.67 8.03 0.04
N ALA A 25 -5.17 6.92 0.59
CA ALA A 25 -6.00 5.91 1.23
C ALA A 25 -6.73 6.48 2.46
N GLY A 26 -6.03 7.25 3.30
CA GLY A 26 -6.62 7.90 4.47
C GLY A 26 -7.66 8.97 4.13
N GLU A 27 -7.41 9.78 3.09
CA GLU A 27 -8.33 10.83 2.62
C GLU A 27 -9.61 10.27 1.98
N ILE A 28 -9.48 9.19 1.18
CA ILE A 28 -10.63 8.54 0.55
C ILE A 28 -11.41 7.70 1.58
N GLY A 29 -10.71 7.04 2.50
CA GLY A 29 -11.32 6.18 3.51
C GLY A 29 -12.06 4.98 2.91
N GLY A 30 -13.11 4.56 3.61
CA GLY A 30 -13.87 3.37 3.25
C GLY A 30 -12.99 2.12 3.22
N THR A 31 -13.09 1.34 2.14
CA THR A 31 -12.28 0.12 1.96
C THR A 31 -10.86 0.34 1.43
N LEU A 32 -10.52 1.54 0.94
CA LEU A 32 -9.24 1.76 0.27
C LEU A 32 -8.00 1.59 1.18
N PRO A 33 -8.02 1.95 2.49
CA PRO A 33 -6.93 1.63 3.42
C PRO A 33 -6.65 0.14 3.55
N ALA A 34 -7.69 -0.70 3.60
CA ALA A 34 -7.53 -2.15 3.66
C ALA A 34 -6.85 -2.69 2.39
N VAL A 35 -7.26 -2.18 1.23
CA VAL A 35 -6.63 -2.51 -0.06
C VAL A 35 -5.16 -2.12 -0.11
N LEU A 36 -4.81 -0.91 0.34
CA LEU A 36 -3.42 -0.46 0.43
C LEU A 36 -2.59 -1.41 1.31
N ASN A 37 -3.08 -1.74 2.50
CA ASN A 37 -2.36 -2.60 3.43
C ASN A 37 -2.16 -4.01 2.85
N ALA A 38 -3.23 -4.62 2.35
CA ALA A 38 -3.23 -5.96 1.79
C ALA A 38 -2.32 -6.09 0.56
N ALA A 39 -2.37 -5.11 -0.35
CA ALA A 39 -1.48 -5.09 -1.50
C ALA A 39 0.00 -4.93 -1.09
N ASN A 40 0.27 -4.11 -0.09
CA ASN A 40 1.63 -3.89 0.42
C ASN A 40 2.22 -5.17 1.03
N GLU A 41 1.44 -5.94 1.80
CA GLU A 41 1.90 -7.21 2.37
C GLU A 41 2.33 -8.21 1.29
N ILE A 42 1.54 -8.36 0.22
CA ILE A 42 1.88 -9.26 -0.89
C ILE A 42 3.12 -8.75 -1.65
N ALA A 43 3.20 -7.44 -1.90
CA ALA A 43 4.33 -6.86 -2.63
C ALA A 43 5.64 -6.93 -1.82
N VAL A 44 5.61 -6.66 -0.52
CA VAL A 44 6.78 -6.78 0.37
C VAL A 44 7.24 -8.24 0.48
N SER A 45 6.31 -9.20 0.63
CA SER A 45 6.66 -10.63 0.61
C SER A 45 7.36 -11.02 -0.70
N ALA A 46 6.83 -10.59 -1.85
CA ALA A 46 7.48 -10.83 -3.14
C ALA A 46 8.87 -10.20 -3.25
N PHE A 47 9.07 -9.00 -2.71
CA PHE A 47 10.38 -8.36 -2.65
C PHE A 47 11.37 -9.15 -1.78
N LEU A 48 10.96 -9.58 -0.59
CA LEU A 48 11.79 -10.38 0.33
C LEU A 48 12.16 -11.74 -0.27
N GLU A 49 11.27 -12.32 -1.07
CA GLU A 49 11.51 -13.54 -1.85
C GLU A 49 12.32 -13.30 -3.14
N LYS A 50 12.83 -12.08 -3.34
CA LYS A 50 13.61 -11.66 -4.52
C LYS A 50 12.87 -11.81 -5.86
N ARG A 51 11.54 -11.80 -5.83
CA ARG A 51 10.66 -11.87 -7.01
C ARG A 51 10.34 -10.50 -7.61
N MET A 52 10.74 -9.41 -6.97
CA MET A 52 10.61 -8.05 -7.51
C MET A 52 11.67 -7.09 -6.98
N SER A 53 11.83 -5.94 -7.65
CA SER A 53 12.70 -4.85 -7.20
C SER A 53 12.00 -3.97 -6.14
N PHE A 54 12.78 -3.21 -5.36
CA PHE A 54 12.26 -2.35 -4.30
C PHE A 54 11.23 -1.31 -4.80
N PRO A 55 11.44 -0.57 -5.91
CA PRO A 55 10.43 0.36 -6.42
C PRO A 55 9.14 -0.32 -6.89
N ARG A 56 9.20 -1.61 -7.27
CA ARG A 56 8.02 -2.33 -7.74
C ARG A 56 6.99 -2.56 -6.63
N ILE A 57 7.39 -2.44 -5.35
CA ILE A 57 6.48 -2.52 -4.21
C ILE A 57 5.40 -1.45 -4.30
N TRP A 58 5.80 -0.17 -4.28
CA TRP A 58 4.82 0.92 -4.29
C TRP A 58 4.06 1.02 -5.62
N GLN A 59 4.69 0.63 -6.74
CA GLN A 59 4.02 0.58 -8.05
C GLN A 59 2.90 -0.46 -8.07
N THR A 60 3.13 -1.63 -7.48
CA THR A 60 2.12 -2.69 -7.35
C THR A 60 0.96 -2.20 -6.48
N VAL A 61 1.28 -1.61 -5.32
CA VAL A 61 0.25 -1.05 -4.42
C VAL A 61 -0.59 0.01 -5.13
N ALA A 62 0.04 0.96 -5.82
CA ALA A 62 -0.67 2.00 -6.58
C ALA A 62 -1.62 1.39 -7.62
N GLN A 63 -1.14 0.42 -8.39
CA GLN A 63 -1.94 -0.23 -9.43
C GLN A 63 -3.14 -1.00 -8.86
N VAL A 64 -2.97 -1.70 -7.73
CA VAL A 64 -4.08 -2.41 -7.06
C VAL A 64 -5.09 -1.41 -6.50
N MET A 65 -4.62 -0.31 -5.87
CA MET A 65 -5.50 0.76 -5.40
C MET A 65 -6.31 1.40 -6.54
N ASP A 66 -5.70 1.62 -7.71
CA ASP A 66 -6.36 2.23 -8.87
C ASP A 66 -7.42 1.32 -9.50
N ARG A 67 -7.28 -0.01 -9.35
CA ARG A 67 -8.25 -1.00 -9.82
C ARG A 67 -9.41 -1.22 -8.85
N HIS A 68 -9.28 -0.79 -7.60
CA HIS A 68 -10.30 -1.01 -6.58
C HIS A 68 -11.47 -0.05 -6.71
N ARG A 69 -12.69 -0.57 -6.57
CA ARG A 69 -13.89 0.25 -6.41
C ARG A 69 -14.20 0.38 -4.92
N SER A 70 -13.86 1.52 -4.33
CA SER A 70 -14.03 1.71 -2.88
C SER A 70 -15.49 1.73 -2.44
N VAL A 71 -15.78 1.03 -1.33
CA VAL A 71 -17.02 1.15 -0.57
C VAL A 71 -16.79 2.17 0.55
N ALA A 72 -17.57 3.26 0.58
CA ALA A 72 -17.32 4.40 1.46
C ALA A 72 -17.64 4.13 2.94
N GLN A 73 -18.69 3.35 3.23
CA GLN A 73 -19.11 2.98 4.59
C GLN A 73 -19.20 1.45 4.70
N PRO A 74 -18.05 0.77 4.76
CA PRO A 74 -18.06 -0.69 4.80
C PRO A 74 -18.38 -1.20 6.20
N ASP A 75 -19.04 -2.35 6.25
CA ASP A 75 -19.04 -3.22 7.42
C ASP A 75 -17.77 -4.09 7.45
N LEU A 76 -17.67 -4.98 8.44
CA LEU A 76 -16.52 -5.86 8.57
C LEU A 76 -16.36 -6.79 7.36
N ASP A 77 -17.46 -7.34 6.85
CA ASP A 77 -17.43 -8.27 5.73
C ASP A 77 -16.94 -7.59 4.44
N ALA A 78 -17.35 -6.35 4.18
CA ALA A 78 -16.86 -5.55 3.07
C ALA A 78 -15.36 -5.22 3.21
N ILE A 79 -14.86 -5.00 4.43
CA ILE A 79 -13.42 -4.79 4.68
C ILE A 79 -12.63 -6.06 4.39
N LEU A 80 -13.09 -7.22 4.89
CA LEU A 80 -12.44 -8.51 4.68
C LEU A 80 -12.45 -8.92 3.20
N ALA A 81 -13.56 -8.68 2.50
CA ALA A 81 -13.66 -8.91 1.06
C ALA A 81 -12.69 -8.01 0.27
N ALA A 82 -12.53 -6.74 0.66
CA ALA A 82 -11.59 -5.82 0.03
C ALA A 82 -10.12 -6.24 0.27
N ASP A 83 -9.77 -6.70 1.48
CA ASP A 83 -8.45 -7.27 1.77
C ASP A 83 -8.17 -8.49 0.89
N GLN A 84 -9.09 -9.47 0.87
CA GLN A 84 -8.92 -10.69 0.08
C GLN A 84 -8.76 -10.37 -1.41
N TRP A 85 -9.64 -9.52 -1.95
CA TRP A 85 -9.58 -9.07 -3.34
C TRP A 85 -8.22 -8.40 -3.65
N ALA A 86 -7.74 -7.52 -2.77
CA ALA A 86 -6.47 -6.83 -2.97
C ALA A 86 -5.27 -7.77 -2.95
N ARG A 87 -5.29 -8.83 -2.11
CA ARG A 87 -4.24 -9.85 -2.11
C ARG A 87 -4.22 -10.64 -3.41
N GLU A 88 -5.38 -11.03 -3.91
CA GLU A 88 -5.50 -11.74 -5.19
C GLU A 88 -5.05 -10.86 -6.36
N GLU A 89 -5.46 -9.60 -6.36
CA GLU A 89 -5.10 -8.64 -7.41
C GLU A 89 -3.62 -8.28 -7.39
N ALA A 90 -3.01 -8.11 -6.21
CA ALA A 90 -1.57 -7.91 -6.08
C ALA A 90 -0.80 -9.10 -6.66
N ARG A 91 -1.21 -10.35 -6.40
CA ARG A 91 -0.58 -11.54 -7.00
C ARG A 91 -0.69 -11.53 -8.53
N ARG A 92 -1.85 -11.14 -9.08
CA ARG A 92 -2.04 -11.00 -10.54
C ARG A 92 -1.12 -9.94 -11.14
N VAL A 93 -1.02 -8.77 -10.52
CA VAL A 93 -0.16 -7.66 -10.97
C VAL A 93 1.33 -8.03 -10.93
N ILE A 94 1.75 -8.82 -9.93
CA ILE A 94 3.16 -9.24 -9.79
C ILE A 94 3.54 -10.31 -10.81
N ALA A 95 2.59 -11.17 -11.18
CA ALA A 95 2.83 -12.24 -12.15
C ALA A 95 2.83 -11.76 -13.61
N ALA A 96 2.33 -10.55 -13.88
CA ALA A 96 2.30 -9.91 -15.20
C ALA A 96 3.59 -9.14 -15.48
#